data_AF-A0A1F3BP62-F1
#
_entry.id   AF-A0A1F3BP62-F1
#
_cell.length_a   1.000
_cell.length_b   1.000
_cell.length_c   1.000
_cell.angle_alpha   90.00
_cell.angle_beta   90.00
_cell.angle_gamma   90.00
#
_symmetry.space_group_name_H-M   'P 1'
#
loop_
_entity.id
_entity.type
_entity.pdbx_description
1 polymer ?
#
loop_
_entity_poly.entity_id
_entity_poly.type
_entity_poly.pdbx_seq_one_letter_code
_entity_poly.pdbx_strand_id
1 'polypeptide(L)'
;MDQPLDTAALFVANDFFKAHPELGAALRGELTMRIETALRAVVREERESCAVQCDSRRALWQGTEEKPSAPAHARAEARARANEAAYLADAIRAR
;
A
#
# COMPACT_ATOMS: atom_id res chain seq x y z
N MET A 1 14.04 -1.58 8.99
CA MET A 1 14.63 -2.50 7.99
C MET A 1 13.50 -3.41 7.56
N ASP A 2 13.03 -3.28 6.32
CA ASP A 2 11.80 -3.91 5.83
C ASP A 2 12.17 -5.24 5.15
N GLN A 3 12.54 -6.21 5.99
CA GLN A 3 13.17 -7.49 5.59
C GLN A 3 12.54 -8.24 4.40
N PRO A 4 11.20 -8.24 4.18
CA PRO A 4 10.64 -8.94 3.02
C PRO A 4 11.02 -8.33 1.68
N LEU A 5 11.12 -7.00 1.56
CA LEU A 5 11.50 -6.35 0.30
C LEU A 5 12.98 -6.54 0.00
N ASP A 6 13.81 -6.48 1.03
CA ASP A 6 15.26 -6.69 0.95
C ASP A 6 15.54 -8.14 0.47
N THR A 7 14.78 -9.11 1.00
CA THR A 7 14.86 -10.52 0.59
C THR A 7 14.44 -10.73 -0.85
N ALA A 8 13.34 -10.09 -1.29
CA ALA A 8 12.87 -10.19 -2.67
C ALA A 8 13.88 -9.57 -3.66
N ALA A 9 14.42 -8.40 -3.33
CA ALA A 9 15.44 -7.74 -4.15
C ALA A 9 16.69 -8.60 -4.29
N LEU A 10 17.15 -9.21 -3.18
CA LEU A 10 18.30 -10.10 -3.19
C LEU A 10 18.03 -11.38 -4.01
N PHE A 11 16.83 -11.95 -3.93
CA PHE A 11 16.44 -13.11 -4.72
C PHE A 11 16.50 -12.80 -6.23
N VAL A 12 15.88 -11.69 -6.66
CA VAL A 12 15.88 -11.25 -8.06
C VAL A 12 17.30 -10.95 -8.54
N ALA A 13 18.09 -10.24 -7.74
CA ALA A 13 19.49 -9.98 -8.08
C ALA A 13 20.26 -11.30 -8.25
N ASN A 14 20.17 -12.24 -7.30
CA ASN A 14 20.87 -13.51 -7.41
C ASN A 14 20.43 -14.34 -8.63
N ASP A 15 19.15 -14.32 -8.99
CA ASP A 15 18.65 -15.00 -10.19
C ASP A 15 19.23 -14.37 -11.47
N PHE A 16 19.25 -13.03 -11.53
CA PHE A 16 19.88 -12.29 -12.62
C PHE A 16 21.37 -12.63 -12.79
N PHE A 17 22.14 -12.69 -11.70
CA PHE A 17 23.57 -13.06 -11.77
C PHE A 17 23.81 -14.54 -12.07
N LYS A 18 22.87 -15.44 -11.76
CA LYS A 18 22.95 -16.83 -12.23
C LYS A 18 22.81 -16.90 -13.75
N ALA A 19 21.96 -16.07 -14.33
CA ALA A 19 21.79 -15.96 -15.78
C ALA A 19 22.95 -15.21 -16.46
N HIS A 20 23.63 -14.33 -15.73
CA HIS A 20 24.72 -13.46 -16.22
C HIS A 20 26.00 -13.58 -15.36
N PRO A 21 26.70 -14.73 -15.40
CA PRO A 21 27.90 -14.96 -14.59
C PRO A 21 29.09 -14.05 -14.94
N GLU A 22 29.08 -13.43 -16.12
CA GLU A 22 30.07 -12.46 -16.58
C GLU A 22 30.05 -11.14 -15.79
N LEU A 23 28.97 -10.87 -15.05
CA LEU A 23 28.80 -9.64 -14.30
C LEU A 23 29.37 -9.77 -12.87
N GLY A 24 30.21 -8.81 -12.48
CA GLY A 24 30.95 -8.83 -11.21
C GLY A 24 30.13 -8.53 -9.96
N ALA A 25 30.68 -8.88 -8.78
CA ALA A 25 30.01 -8.76 -7.48
C ALA A 25 29.60 -7.32 -7.09
N ALA A 26 30.33 -6.29 -7.53
CA ALA A 26 29.97 -4.90 -7.28
C ALA A 26 28.63 -4.51 -7.91
N LEU A 27 28.37 -5.02 -9.13
CA LEU A 27 27.12 -4.78 -9.85
C LEU A 27 25.93 -5.46 -9.16
N ARG A 28 26.18 -6.53 -8.38
CA ARG A 28 25.15 -7.23 -7.60
C ARG A 28 24.61 -6.41 -6.46
N GLY A 29 25.49 -5.74 -5.73
CA GLY A 29 25.10 -4.82 -4.67
C GLY A 29 24.27 -3.66 -5.24
N GLU A 30 24.73 -3.06 -6.34
CA GLU A 30 24.02 -1.95 -7.00
C GLU A 30 22.64 -2.36 -7.53
N LEU A 31 22.53 -3.53 -8.19
CA LEU A 31 21.26 -4.04 -8.68
C LEU A 31 20.28 -4.31 -7.53
N THR A 32 20.74 -4.97 -6.46
CA THR A 32 19.91 -5.25 -5.28
C THR A 32 19.34 -3.96 -4.69
N MET A 33 20.19 -2.96 -4.49
CA MET A 33 19.79 -1.66 -3.94
C MET A 33 18.77 -0.94 -4.85
N ARG A 34 18.96 -0.99 -6.18
CA ARG A 34 18.01 -0.40 -7.14
C ARG A 34 16.67 -1.10 -7.12
N ILE A 35 16.65 -2.43 -7.08
CA ILE A 35 15.40 -3.21 -6.99
C ILE A 35 14.69 -2.90 -5.67
N GLU A 36 15.41 -2.89 -4.55
CA GLU A 36 14.83 -2.55 -3.24
C GLU A 36 14.20 -1.15 -3.26
N THR A 37 14.92 -0.17 -3.82
CA THR A 37 14.42 1.21 -3.96
C THR A 37 13.14 1.26 -4.79
N ALA A 38 13.12 0.56 -5.94
CA ALA A 38 11.95 0.49 -6.82
C ALA A 38 10.75 -0.17 -6.11
N LEU A 39 10.97 -1.30 -5.42
CA LEU A 39 9.93 -1.99 -4.66
C LEU A 39 9.35 -1.11 -3.56
N ARG A 40 10.20 -0.38 -2.82
CA ARG A 40 9.75 0.56 -1.79
C ARG A 40 8.91 1.71 -2.37
N ALA A 41 9.26 2.21 -3.55
CA ALA A 41 8.48 3.23 -4.24
C ALA A 41 7.09 2.70 -4.64
N VAL A 42 7.04 1.52 -5.25
CA VAL A 42 5.77 0.87 -5.63
C VAL A 42 4.90 0.60 -4.41
N VAL A 43 5.45 0.06 -3.32
CA VAL A 43 4.69 -0.19 -2.08
C VAL A 43 4.11 1.11 -1.51
N ARG A 44 4.84 2.22 -1.59
CA ARG A 44 4.35 3.53 -1.16
C ARG A 44 3.18 4.01 -2.02
N GLU A 45 3.28 3.87 -3.34
CA GLU A 45 2.20 4.23 -4.27
C GLU A 45 0.94 3.38 -4.04
N GLU A 46 1.11 2.08 -3.86
CA GLU A 46 0.00 1.16 -3.54
C GLU A 46 -0.68 1.49 -2.21
N ARG A 47 0.10 1.87 -1.19
CA ARG A 47 -0.45 2.33 0.09
C ARG A 47 -1.29 3.59 -0.08
N GLU A 48 -0.80 4.57 -0.82
CA GLU A 48 -1.57 5.80 -1.07
C GLU A 48 -2.85 5.51 -1.86
N SER A 49 -2.76 4.68 -2.91
CA SER A 49 -3.92 4.21 -3.67
C SER A 49 -4.97 3.56 -2.75
N CYS A 50 -4.53 2.72 -1.81
CA CYS A 50 -5.41 2.09 -0.83
C CYS A 50 -6.05 3.10 0.13
N ALA A 51 -5.29 4.09 0.61
CA ALA A 51 -5.80 5.16 1.45
C ALA A 51 -6.87 6.01 0.72
N VAL A 52 -6.64 6.32 -0.56
CA VAL A 52 -7.61 7.03 -1.43
C VAL A 52 -8.90 6.21 -1.61
N GLN A 53 -8.82 4.89 -1.72
CA GLN A 53 -10.01 4.04 -1.76
C GLN A 53 -10.79 4.07 -0.44
N CYS A 54 -10.10 4.10 0.70
CA CYS A 54 -10.73 4.29 2.01
C CYS A 54 -11.43 5.66 2.11
N ASP A 55 -10.79 6.74 1.66
CA ASP A 55 -11.41 8.08 1.61
C ASP A 55 -12.66 8.10 0.71
N SER A 56 -12.61 7.41 -0.43
CA SER A 56 -13.75 7.27 -1.34
C SER A 56 -14.91 6.51 -0.68
N ARG A 57 -14.60 5.43 0.06
CA ARG A 57 -15.60 4.68 0.83
C ARG A 57 -16.20 5.51 1.95
N ARG A 58 -15.37 6.30 2.66
CA ARG A 58 -15.83 7.25 3.68
C ARG A 58 -16.86 8.21 3.09
N ALA A 59 -16.56 8.84 1.96
CA ALA A 59 -17.47 9.78 1.29
C ALA A 59 -18.80 9.11 0.90
N LEU A 60 -18.75 7.87 0.40
CA LEU A 60 -19.96 7.09 0.07
C LEU A 60 -20.84 6.82 1.29
N TRP A 61 -20.24 6.47 2.43
CA TRP A 61 -20.97 6.25 3.67
C TRP A 61 -21.53 7.55 4.26
N GLN A 62 -20.78 8.65 4.23
CA GLN A 62 -21.29 9.97 4.62
C GLN A 62 -22.51 10.37 3.79
N GLY A 63 -22.47 10.16 2.47
CA GLY A 63 -23.62 10.40 1.61
C GLY A 63 -24.83 9.49 1.90
N THR A 64 -24.63 8.34 2.55
CA THR A 64 -25.74 7.47 3.01
C THR A 64 -26.29 7.95 4.35
N GLU A 65 -25.41 8.40 5.25
CA GLU A 65 -25.78 8.98 6.53
C GLU A 65 -26.63 10.26 6.37
N GLU A 66 -26.26 11.11 5.41
CA GLU A 66 -26.92 12.39 5.16
C GLU A 66 -28.29 12.26 4.51
N LYS A 67 -28.64 11.10 3.93
CA LYS A 67 -29.92 10.88 3.26
C LYS A 67 -31.07 10.87 4.27
N PRO A 68 -32.02 11.84 4.21
CA PRO A 68 -33.14 11.88 5.14
C PRO A 68 -34.09 10.69 5.01
N SER A 69 -34.16 10.09 3.82
CA SER A 69 -34.96 8.90 3.53
C SER A 69 -34.36 7.61 4.06
N ALA A 70 -33.11 7.62 4.53
CA ALA A 70 -32.48 6.43 5.11
C ALA A 70 -33.01 6.18 6.53
N PRO A 71 -33.38 4.93 6.87
CA PRO A 71 -33.78 4.56 8.23
C PRO A 71 -32.72 4.95 9.27
N ALA A 72 -33.13 5.28 10.50
CA ALA A 72 -32.22 5.75 11.55
C ALA A 72 -31.06 4.77 11.83
N HIS A 73 -31.34 3.45 11.83
CA HIS A 73 -30.32 2.43 12.02
C HIS A 73 -29.30 2.40 10.85
N ALA A 74 -29.77 2.62 9.62
CA ALA A 74 -28.91 2.66 8.44
C ALA A 74 -28.00 3.89 8.45
N ARG A 75 -28.50 5.04 8.92
CA ARG A 75 -27.67 6.25 9.11
C ARG A 75 -26.61 6.06 10.20
N ALA A 76 -26.96 5.39 11.30
CA ALA A 76 -26.03 5.09 12.37
C ALA A 76 -24.91 4.13 11.91
N GLU A 77 -25.27 3.07 11.19
CA GLU A 77 -24.27 2.16 10.58
C GLU A 77 -23.39 2.91 9.57
N ALA A 78 -23.97 3.72 8.69
CA ALA A 78 -23.22 4.51 7.72
C ALA A 78 -22.18 5.43 8.40
N ARG A 79 -22.56 6.10 9.49
CA ARG A 79 -21.62 6.89 10.31
C ARG A 79 -20.47 6.03 10.84
N ALA A 80 -20.77 4.85 11.40
CA ALA A 80 -19.75 3.94 11.92
C ALA A 80 -18.77 3.50 10.82
N ARG A 81 -19.29 3.15 9.63
CA ARG A 81 -18.46 2.76 8.47
C ARG A 81 -17.62 3.90 7.90
N ALA A 82 -18.15 5.12 7.90
CA ALA A 82 -17.38 6.29 7.50
C ALA A 82 -16.18 6.51 8.45
N ASN A 83 -16.40 6.36 9.76
CA ASN A 83 -15.34 6.47 10.76
C ASN A 83 -14.30 5.34 10.64
N GLU A 84 -14.74 4.10 10.42
CA GLU A 84 -13.86 2.95 10.16
C GLU A 84 -12.97 3.21 8.93
N ALA A 85 -13.57 3.66 7.83
CA ALA A 85 -12.82 3.98 6.61
C ALA A 85 -11.81 5.12 6.81
N ALA A 86 -12.19 6.17 7.56
CA ALA A 86 -11.28 7.26 7.91
C ALA A 86 -10.08 6.75 8.73
N TYR A 87 -10.34 5.95 9.76
CA TYR A 87 -9.30 5.35 10.58
C TYR A 87 -8.33 4.49 9.76
N LEU A 88 -8.86 3.67 8.85
CA LEU A 88 -8.03 2.83 7.98
C LEU A 88 -7.16 3.65 7.04
N ALA A 89 -7.69 4.74 6.45
CA ALA A 89 -6.90 5.63 5.60
C ALA A 89 -5.72 6.24 6.36
N ASP A 90 -5.96 6.75 7.57
CA ASP A 90 -4.92 7.32 8.44
C ASP A 90 -3.88 6.26 8.85
N ALA A 91 -4.35 5.06 9.23
CA ALA A 91 -3.48 3.96 9.63
C ALA A 91 -2.59 3.44 8.50
N ILE A 92 -3.06 3.49 7.25
CA ILE A 92 -2.27 3.13 6.06
C ILE A 92 -1.21 4.19 5.77
N ARG A 93 -1.57 5.48 5.83
CA ARG A 93 -0.64 6.60 5.57
C ARG A 93 0.44 6.75 6.63
N ALA A 94 0.15 6.36 7.87
CA ALA A 94 1.11 6.44 8.98
C ALA A 94 2.23 5.37 8.91
N ARG A 95 2.23 4.48 7.92
CA ARG A 95 3.16 3.36 7.77
C ARG A 95 4.09 3.52 6.57
#